data_AF-A0A5D3B8V9-F1
#
_entry.id   AF-A0A5D3B8V9-F1
#
_cell.length_a   1.000
_cell.length_b   1.000
_cell.length_c   1.000
_cell.angle_alpha   90.00
_cell.angle_beta   90.00
_cell.angle_gamma   90.00
#
_symmetry.space_group_name_H-M   'P 1'
#
loop_
_entity.id
_entity.type
_entity.pdbx_description
1 polymer ?
#
loop_
_entity_poly.entity_id
_entity_poly.type
_entity_poly.pdbx_seq_one_letter_code
_entity_poly.pdbx_strand_id
1 'polypeptide(L)'
;MINGMSEDFRVTLNVVRNEIADVNARLNLTMQVMANQAPAERAISVSRVKIRKPKPFCGARDAKALENYIFDLEQYFKATNTITEEAKVTLTTIHLSEDAKLWWRSRYMDIQEGRCTIDT
;
A
#
# COMPACT_ATOMS: atom_id res chain seq x y z
N MET A 1 -47.43 -19.95 -32.35
CA MET A 1 -46.79 -18.76 -31.76
C MET A 1 -45.72 -19.11 -30.71
N ILE A 2 -45.87 -20.22 -29.96
CA ILE A 2 -44.95 -20.64 -28.88
C ILE A 2 -43.55 -21.07 -29.38
N ASN A 3 -43.44 -21.75 -30.54
CA ASN A 3 -42.13 -22.20 -31.06
C ASN A 3 -41.20 -21.06 -31.51
N GLY A 4 -41.74 -19.91 -31.94
CA GLY A 4 -40.93 -18.77 -32.39
C GLY A 4 -40.16 -18.10 -31.25
N MET A 5 -40.81 -17.96 -30.08
CA MET A 5 -40.17 -17.39 -28.88
C MET A 5 -39.11 -18.33 -28.28
N SER A 6 -39.33 -19.65 -28.38
CA SER A 6 -38.36 -20.64 -27.90
C SER A 6 -37.09 -20.65 -28.76
N GLU A 7 -37.20 -20.38 -30.05
CA GLU A 7 -36.04 -20.34 -30.95
C GLU A 7 -35.23 -19.05 -30.77
N ASP A 8 -35.91 -17.91 -30.62
CA ASP A 8 -35.26 -16.63 -30.33
C ASP A 8 -34.45 -16.68 -29.02
N PHE A 9 -35.04 -17.25 -27.96
CA PHE A 9 -34.34 -17.46 -26.69
C PHE A 9 -33.10 -18.36 -26.83
N ARG A 10 -33.17 -19.37 -27.70
CA ARG A 10 -32.07 -20.31 -27.98
C ARG A 10 -30.94 -19.63 -28.76
N VAL A 11 -31.29 -18.74 -29.69
CA VAL A 11 -30.33 -17.89 -30.41
C VAL A 11 -29.63 -16.95 -29.45
N THR A 12 -30.35 -16.24 -28.58
CA THR A 12 -29.74 -15.32 -27.59
C THR A 12 -28.81 -16.06 -26.63
N LEU A 13 -29.21 -17.25 -26.14
CA LEU A 13 -28.35 -18.08 -25.27
C LEU A 13 -27.05 -18.45 -25.98
N ASN A 14 -27.12 -18.87 -27.25
CA ASN A 14 -25.93 -19.22 -28.02
C ASN A 14 -25.01 -18.02 -28.24
N VAL A 15 -25.56 -16.83 -28.47
CA VAL A 15 -24.76 -15.58 -28.56
C VAL A 15 -24.03 -15.32 -27.25
N VAL A 16 -24.73 -15.33 -26.12
CA VAL A 16 -24.12 -15.09 -24.79
C VAL A 16 -23.04 -16.14 -24.48
N ARG A 17 -23.28 -17.42 -24.82
CA ARG A 17 -22.28 -18.48 -24.63
C ARG A 17 -21.02 -18.22 -25.46
N ASN A 18 -21.17 -17.74 -26.69
CA ASN A 18 -20.05 -17.42 -27.57
C ASN A 18 -19.28 -16.19 -27.07
N GLU A 19 -19.97 -15.16 -26.57
CA GLU A 19 -19.32 -13.98 -25.98
C GLU A 19 -18.52 -14.31 -24.73
N ILE A 20 -19.05 -15.18 -23.85
CA ILE A 20 -18.32 -15.67 -22.68
C ILE A 20 -17.05 -16.43 -23.11
N ALA A 21 -17.14 -17.26 -24.15
CA ALA A 21 -16.00 -17.99 -24.68
C ALA A 21 -14.93 -17.04 -25.25
N ASP A 22 -15.33 -16.01 -26.00
CA ASP A 22 -14.42 -14.99 -26.54
C ASP A 22 -13.72 -14.19 -25.44
N VAL A 23 -14.48 -13.70 -24.44
CA VAL A 23 -13.93 -12.95 -23.31
C VAL A 23 -12.93 -13.83 -22.54
N ASN A 24 -13.25 -15.10 -22.30
CA ASN A 24 -12.33 -16.02 -21.64
C ASN A 24 -11.05 -16.26 -22.46
N ALA A 25 -11.15 -16.40 -23.79
CA ALA A 25 -9.98 -16.54 -24.66
C ALA A 25 -9.09 -15.30 -24.61
N ARG A 26 -9.69 -14.10 -24.67
CA ARG A 26 -8.97 -12.82 -24.58
C ARG A 26 -8.33 -12.63 -23.21
N LEU A 27 -9.00 -13.04 -22.13
CA LEU A 27 -8.46 -13.00 -20.77
C LEU A 27 -7.24 -13.92 -20.65
N ASN A 28 -7.34 -15.17 -21.11
CA ASN A 28 -6.23 -16.13 -21.08
C ASN A 28 -5.03 -15.64 -21.90
N LEU A 29 -5.26 -15.09 -23.09
CA LEU A 29 -4.20 -14.47 -23.90
C LEU A 29 -3.57 -13.27 -23.19
N THR A 30 -4.38 -12.41 -22.57
CA THR A 30 -3.88 -11.25 -21.81
C THR A 30 -3.04 -11.69 -20.62
N MET A 31 -3.50 -12.68 -19.85
CA MET A 31 -2.75 -13.26 -18.73
C MET A 31 -1.45 -13.90 -19.20
N GLN A 32 -1.46 -14.60 -20.33
CA GLN A 32 -0.27 -15.22 -20.91
C GLN A 32 0.71 -14.18 -21.45
N VAL A 33 0.23 -13.13 -22.12
CA VAL A 33 1.05 -11.98 -22.54
C VAL A 33 1.64 -11.30 -21.31
N MET A 34 0.87 -11.04 -20.25
CA MET A 34 1.40 -10.47 -19.00
C MET A 34 2.40 -11.38 -18.29
N ALA A 35 2.22 -12.70 -18.34
CA ALA A 35 3.17 -13.66 -17.76
C ALA A 35 4.45 -13.79 -18.59
N ASN A 36 4.35 -13.75 -19.92
CA ASN A 36 5.49 -13.79 -20.83
C ASN A 36 6.17 -12.43 -21.00
N GLN A 37 5.44 -11.36 -20.70
CA GLN A 37 5.90 -9.99 -20.54
C GLN A 37 6.11 -9.66 -19.06
N ALA A 38 6.26 -10.70 -18.22
CA ALA A 38 7.21 -10.62 -17.13
C ALA A 38 8.46 -10.05 -17.79
N PRO A 39 8.94 -8.88 -17.34
CA PRO A 39 10.04 -8.26 -18.02
C PRO A 39 11.14 -9.31 -18.10
N ALA A 40 11.67 -9.55 -19.30
CA ALA A 40 13.11 -9.41 -19.42
C ALA A 40 13.39 -7.97 -18.97
N GLU A 41 13.31 -7.74 -17.66
CA GLU A 41 13.82 -6.60 -16.95
C GLU A 41 15.29 -6.84 -17.20
N ARG A 42 15.75 -6.32 -18.34
CA ARG A 42 16.89 -5.44 -18.39
C ARG A 42 16.87 -4.82 -17.01
N ALA A 43 17.70 -5.36 -16.13
CA ALA A 43 17.81 -4.88 -14.79
C ALA A 43 18.22 -3.44 -14.99
N ILE A 44 17.23 -2.54 -15.04
CA ILE A 44 17.36 -1.30 -14.34
C ILE A 44 17.51 -1.84 -12.92
N SER A 45 18.76 -2.15 -12.59
CA SER A 45 19.25 -1.88 -11.27
C SER A 45 18.91 -0.41 -11.11
N VAL A 46 17.68 -0.15 -10.68
CA VAL A 46 17.39 0.97 -9.83
C VAL A 46 18.42 0.70 -8.76
N SER A 47 19.55 1.41 -8.88
CA SER A 47 20.58 1.34 -7.87
C SER A 47 19.76 1.55 -6.62
N ARG A 48 19.68 0.53 -5.75
CA ARG A 48 18.96 0.65 -4.50
C ARG A 48 19.77 1.68 -3.74
N VAL A 49 19.49 2.95 -4.03
CA VAL A 49 20.06 4.11 -3.37
C VAL A 49 19.84 3.77 -1.93
N LYS A 50 20.94 3.64 -1.17
CA LYS A 50 20.86 3.31 0.24
C LYS A 50 20.06 4.43 0.88
N ILE A 51 18.76 4.20 1.07
CA ILE A 51 17.86 5.18 1.66
C ILE A 51 18.41 5.44 3.05
N ARG A 52 18.82 6.68 3.31
CA ARG A 52 19.34 7.06 4.61
C ARG A 52 18.21 6.99 5.61
N LYS A 53 18.46 6.29 6.73
CA LYS A 53 17.51 6.26 7.84
C LYS A 53 17.43 7.66 8.46
N PRO A 54 16.23 8.11 8.86
CA PRO A 54 16.06 9.41 9.50
C PRO A 54 16.77 9.44 10.86
N LYS A 55 17.19 10.63 11.27
CA LYS A 55 17.85 10.82 12.56
C LYS A 55 16.85 10.60 13.70
N PRO A 56 17.21 9.89 14.78
CA PRO A 56 16.30 9.75 15.91
C PRO A 56 16.01 11.08 16.60
N PHE A 57 14.78 11.24 17.10
CA PHE A 57 14.37 12.39 17.89
C PHE A 57 14.33 12.03 19.38
N CYS A 58 15.09 12.79 20.18
CA CYS A 58 15.24 12.55 21.62
C CYS A 58 14.25 13.34 22.50
N GLY A 59 13.38 14.17 21.93
CA GLY A 59 12.44 14.99 22.72
C GLY A 59 12.95 16.40 23.03
N ALA A 60 13.90 16.91 22.25
CA ALA A 60 14.37 18.28 22.39
C ALA A 60 13.21 19.28 22.28
N ARG A 61 13.14 20.24 23.21
CA ARG A 61 12.15 21.34 23.18
C ARG A 61 12.59 22.43 22.20
N ASP A 62 12.80 22.02 20.96
CA ASP A 62 13.26 22.86 19.85
C ASP A 62 12.34 22.58 18.65
N ALA A 63 11.57 23.60 18.25
CA ALA A 63 10.63 23.51 17.15
C ALA A 63 11.33 23.14 15.83
N LYS A 64 12.52 23.68 15.58
CA LYS A 64 13.29 23.39 14.37
C LYS A 64 13.78 21.95 14.36
N ALA A 65 14.20 21.41 15.51
CA ALA A 65 14.59 20.01 15.62
C ALA A 65 13.42 19.08 15.35
N LEU A 66 12.22 19.42 15.85
CA LEU A 66 11.00 18.66 15.61
C LEU A 66 10.55 18.72 14.14
N GLU A 67 10.53 19.91 13.53
CA GLU A 67 10.16 20.08 12.12
C GLU A 67 11.09 19.31 11.19
N ASN A 68 12.41 19.36 11.43
CA ASN A 68 13.37 18.59 10.63
C ASN A 68 13.14 17.08 10.76
N TYR A 69 12.84 16.60 11.97
CA TYR A 69 12.54 15.18 12.20
C TYR A 69 11.30 14.71 11.44
N ILE A 70 10.21 15.50 11.49
CA ILE A 70 8.97 15.21 10.77
C ILE A 70 9.25 15.20 9.26
N PHE A 71 9.93 16.23 8.76
CA PHE A 71 10.27 16.33 7.34
C PHE A 71 11.12 15.15 6.85
N ASP A 72 12.15 14.75 7.61
CA ASP A 72 13.00 13.60 7.29
C ASP A 72 12.20 12.28 7.21
N LEU A 73 11.24 12.08 8.13
CA LEU A 73 10.34 10.91 8.10
C LEU A 73 9.43 10.91 6.88
N GLU A 74 8.85 12.05 6.52
CA GLU A 74 8.01 12.16 5.32
C GLU A 74 8.78 11.82 4.05
N GLN A 75 10.01 12.31 3.92
CA GLN A 75 10.86 11.95 2.78
C GLN A 75 11.23 10.46 2.81
N TYR A 76 11.49 9.91 3.99
CA TYR A 76 11.78 8.49 4.15
C TYR A 76 10.58 7.61 3.75
N PHE A 77 9.36 7.97 4.13
CA PHE A 77 8.15 7.24 3.71
C PHE A 77 7.95 7.27 2.20
N LYS A 78 8.17 8.43 1.56
CA LYS A 78 8.14 8.57 0.10
C LYS A 78 9.19 7.68 -0.57
N ALA A 79 10.42 7.70 -0.07
CA ALA A 79 11.52 6.91 -0.62
C ALA A 79 11.35 5.40 -0.44
N THR A 80 10.71 4.97 0.65
CA THR A 80 10.47 3.54 0.97
C THR A 80 9.12 3.03 0.47
N ASN A 81 8.31 3.88 -0.17
CA ASN A 81 6.93 3.56 -0.55
C ASN A 81 6.11 3.03 0.65
N THR A 82 6.28 3.65 1.83
CA THR A 82 5.51 3.32 3.04
C THR A 82 4.15 4.01 2.96
N ILE A 83 3.11 3.25 2.61
CA ILE A 83 1.78 3.79 2.30
C ILE A 83 0.83 3.75 3.50
N THR A 84 0.86 2.69 4.31
CA THR A 84 -0.12 2.50 5.39
C THR A 84 0.19 3.40 6.60
N GLU A 85 -0.85 4.00 7.17
CA GLU A 85 -0.72 4.87 8.35
C GLU A 85 -0.15 4.10 9.55
N GLU A 86 -0.57 2.85 9.75
CA GLU A 86 -0.02 1.96 10.78
C GLU A 86 1.49 1.76 10.64
N ALA A 87 2.00 1.58 9.41
CA ALA A 87 3.43 1.43 9.16
C ALA A 87 4.17 2.76 9.39
N LYS A 88 3.58 3.90 8.99
CA LYS A 88 4.15 5.23 9.26
C LYS A 88 4.25 5.49 10.76
N VAL A 89 3.20 5.23 11.54
CA VAL A 89 3.19 5.36 13.01
C VAL A 89 4.24 4.45 13.64
N THR A 90 4.27 3.18 13.24
CA THR A 90 5.26 2.21 13.73
C THR A 90 6.68 2.69 13.45
N LEU A 91 6.94 3.21 12.26
CA LEU A 91 8.27 3.63 11.85
C LEU A 91 8.71 4.95 12.51
N THR A 92 7.82 5.92 12.64
CA THR A 92 8.05 7.14 13.44
C THR A 92 8.45 6.76 14.85
N THR A 93 7.68 5.89 15.51
CA THR A 93 7.91 5.51 16.90
C THR A 93 9.20 4.72 17.12
N ILE A 94 9.62 3.91 16.14
CA ILE A 94 10.94 3.25 16.14
C ILE A 94 12.08 4.27 16.15
N HIS A 95 11.92 5.40 15.45
CA HIS A 95 12.91 6.48 15.35
C HIS A 95 12.79 7.52 16.48
N LEU A 96 11.98 7.26 17.52
CA LEU A 96 12.09 8.00 18.79
C LEU A 96 13.24 7.41 19.64
N SER A 97 13.91 8.28 20.38
CA SER A 97 14.95 7.93 21.36
C SER A 97 14.71 8.65 22.70
N GLU A 98 15.41 8.19 23.74
CA GLU A 98 15.45 8.83 25.07
C GLU A 98 14.06 9.19 25.61
N ASP A 99 13.88 10.42 26.09
CA ASP A 99 12.66 10.91 26.74
C ASP A 99 11.45 10.83 25.81
N ALA A 100 11.62 11.13 24.51
CA ALA A 100 10.53 11.00 23.55
C ALA A 100 10.03 9.55 23.43
N LYS A 101 10.95 8.57 23.46
CA LYS A 101 10.58 7.14 23.40
C LYS A 101 9.93 6.68 24.69
N LEU A 102 10.38 7.16 25.84
CA LEU A 102 9.76 6.87 27.14
C LEU A 102 8.34 7.43 27.21
N TRP A 103 8.14 8.68 26.78
CA TRP A 103 6.83 9.31 26.72
C TRP A 103 5.87 8.52 25.82
N TRP A 104 6.30 8.14 24.62
CA TRP A 104 5.47 7.35 23.71
C TRP A 104 5.08 5.99 24.30
N ARG A 105 6.02 5.29 24.95
CA ARG A 105 5.71 4.01 25.60
C ARG A 105 4.64 4.14 26.68
N SER A 106 4.72 5.19 27.51
CA SER A 106 3.70 5.46 28.51
C SER A 106 2.33 5.68 27.85
N ARG A 107 2.27 6.54 26.82
CA ARG A 107 1.03 6.83 26.10
C ARG A 107 0.46 5.62 25.38
N TYR A 108 1.31 4.80 24.77
CA TYR A 108 0.89 3.57 24.11
C TYR A 108 0.21 2.62 25.10
N MET A 109 0.76 2.45 26.31
CA MET A 109 0.12 1.66 27.36
C MET A 109 -1.24 2.23 27.77
N ASP A 110 -1.33 3.54 27.99
CA ASP A 110 -2.58 4.20 28.34
C ASP A 110 -3.67 3.98 27.27
N ILE A 111 -3.30 3.98 25.98
CA ILE A 111 -4.22 3.71 24.86
C ILE A 111 -4.68 2.25 24.88
N GLN A 112 -3.77 1.30 25.07
CA GLN A 112 -4.12 -0.13 25.14
C GLN A 112 -5.06 -0.45 26.29
N GLU A 113 -4.93 0.28 27.39
CA GLU A 113 -5.79 0.14 28.58
C GLU A 113 -7.06 1.01 28.51
N GLY A 114 -7.28 1.72 27.41
CA GLY A 114 -8.45 2.58 27.21
C GLY A 114 -8.49 3.83 28.11
N ARG A 115 -7.37 4.20 28.74
CA ARG A 115 -7.26 5.38 29.61
C ARG A 115 -7.06 6.68 28.81
N CYS A 116 -6.62 6.58 27.56
CA CYS A 116 -6.35 7.71 26.68
C CYS A 116 -6.75 7.38 25.23
N THR A 117 -7.30 8.35 24.52
CA THR A 117 -7.43 8.34 23.06
C THR A 117 -6.61 9.48 22.48
N ILE A 118 -6.00 9.25 21.31
CA ILE A 118 -5.37 10.33 20.54
C ILE A 118 -6.33 10.65 19.41
N ASP A 119 -7.06 11.75 19.55
CA ASP A 119 -7.83 12.30 18.46
C ASP A 119 -6.89 13.06 17.52
N THR A 120 -7.13 12.92 16.21
CA THR A 120 -6.34 13.52 15.13
C THR A 120 -7.16 14.59 14.43
#